data_AF-A0AAV5UZE7-F1
#
_entry.id   AF-A0AAV5UZE7-F1
#
_cell.length_a   1.000
_cell.length_b   1.000
_cell.length_c   1.000
_cell.angle_alpha   90.00
_cell.angle_beta   90.00
_cell.angle_gamma   90.00
#
_symmetry.space_group_name_H-M   'P 1'
#
loop_
_entity.id
_entity.type
_entity.pdbx_description
1 polymer ?
#
loop_
_entity_poly.entity_id
_entity_poly.type
_entity_poly.pdbx_seq_one_letter_code
_entity_poly.pdbx_strand_id
1 'polypeptide(L)'
;MVEEAARTNVWTTMIHNGYDPVQSMGDHVYTHVVCPSIVRAKFSQSLLPPLPVAKNEMKAEHLLSDAAAKDPLNQCILLMGTPFYVNRGVLRTHTGGSFPVNSAGQLVAPLPKDVFMMCKKMNIPVGKVFLDLIFSLYPMGADVSSGLIRPALAYAFHLRLKYGVEKLEQALISEPVTNAGQLIDHLQLAETYRLPNLLRTTAVRAEGSCYDLMKEAVMRPEFASLSLATRRPVLDRMCSGWAHGWPMLANRSPTDKMERSLTPTCGGPPRPESDCATFRSIESAMVFEEMDRLSVEG
;
A
#
# COMPACT_ATOMS: atom_id res chain seq x y z
N MET A 1 -4.71 -35.74 -9.56
CA MET A 1 -4.79 -36.03 -8.12
C MET A 1 -4.25 -34.86 -7.28
N VAL A 2 -2.97 -34.45 -7.43
CA VAL A 2 -2.39 -33.28 -6.73
C VAL A 2 -3.09 -31.97 -7.10
N GLU A 3 -3.40 -31.77 -8.38
CA GLU A 3 -4.12 -30.58 -8.85
C GLU A 3 -5.52 -30.45 -8.22
N GLU A 4 -6.26 -31.56 -8.12
CA GLU A 4 -7.57 -31.61 -7.47
C GLU A 4 -7.47 -31.38 -5.96
N ALA A 5 -6.46 -31.97 -5.30
CA ALA A 5 -6.18 -31.73 -3.89
C ALA A 5 -5.78 -30.27 -3.62
N ALA A 6 -5.08 -29.62 -4.55
CA ALA A 6 -4.76 -28.20 -4.48
C ALA A 6 -6.00 -27.32 -4.72
N ARG A 7 -6.89 -27.69 -5.65
CA ARG A 7 -8.16 -26.98 -5.91
C ARG A 7 -9.12 -27.04 -4.74
N THR A 8 -9.16 -28.15 -4.02
CA THR A 8 -10.07 -28.40 -2.89
C THR A 8 -9.48 -28.01 -1.51
N ASN A 9 -8.35 -27.28 -1.50
CA ASN A 9 -7.60 -26.87 -0.30
C ASN A 9 -7.05 -28.02 0.58
N VAL A 10 -7.31 -29.28 0.24
CA VAL A 10 -6.79 -30.47 0.93
C VAL A 10 -5.25 -30.45 0.98
N TRP A 11 -4.61 -29.99 -0.11
CA TRP A 11 -3.16 -29.85 -0.16
C TRP A 11 -2.62 -28.88 0.89
N THR A 12 -3.26 -27.71 1.06
CA THR A 12 -2.87 -26.70 2.05
C THR A 12 -3.03 -27.24 3.48
N THR A 13 -4.09 -27.99 3.74
CA THR A 13 -4.32 -28.67 5.02
C THR A 13 -3.25 -29.71 5.32
N MET A 14 -2.81 -30.48 4.33
CA MET A 14 -1.73 -31.47 4.49
C MET A 14 -0.41 -30.79 4.88
N ILE A 15 -0.01 -29.72 4.18
CA ILE A 15 1.21 -28.97 4.49
C ILE A 15 1.14 -28.36 5.90
N HIS A 16 -0.01 -27.79 6.28
CA HIS A 16 -0.22 -27.24 7.63
C HIS A 16 -0.11 -28.29 8.74
N ASN A 17 -0.48 -29.55 8.44
CA ASN A 17 -0.36 -30.66 9.36
C ASN A 17 1.05 -31.30 9.35
N GLY A 18 2.04 -30.65 8.74
CA GLY A 18 3.44 -31.08 8.74
C GLY A 18 3.80 -32.08 7.65
N TYR A 19 2.97 -32.25 6.62
CA TYR A 19 3.32 -33.08 5.47
C TYR A 19 4.47 -32.45 4.67
N ASP A 20 5.61 -33.15 4.56
CA ASP A 20 6.72 -32.76 3.70
C ASP A 20 6.67 -33.54 2.36
N PRO A 21 6.29 -32.89 1.25
CA PRO A 21 6.16 -33.53 -0.04
C PRO A 21 7.54 -33.87 -0.68
N VAL A 22 8.61 -33.17 -0.31
CA VAL A 22 9.96 -33.46 -0.81
C VAL A 22 10.47 -34.74 -0.17
N GLN A 23 10.28 -34.91 1.15
CA GLN A 23 10.64 -36.15 1.84
C GLN A 23 9.74 -37.32 1.43
N SER A 24 8.45 -37.08 1.22
CA SER A 24 7.48 -38.15 0.95
C SER A 24 7.47 -38.63 -0.50
N MET A 25 7.70 -37.74 -1.47
CA MET A 25 7.58 -38.04 -2.91
C MET A 25 8.90 -37.91 -3.66
N GLY A 26 9.94 -37.35 -3.03
CA GLY A 26 11.23 -37.07 -3.65
C GLY A 26 11.26 -35.74 -4.40
N ASP A 27 12.43 -35.10 -4.38
CA ASP A 27 12.68 -33.77 -4.95
C ASP A 27 12.28 -33.65 -6.43
N HIS A 28 12.56 -34.69 -7.22
CA HIS A 28 12.24 -34.68 -8.64
C HIS A 28 10.73 -34.64 -8.91
N VAL A 29 9.94 -35.42 -8.16
CA VAL A 29 8.48 -35.45 -8.29
C VAL A 29 7.88 -34.16 -7.75
N TYR A 30 8.41 -33.66 -6.63
CA TYR A 30 7.97 -32.38 -6.08
C TYR A 30 8.17 -31.23 -7.09
N THR A 31 9.37 -31.12 -7.65
CA THR A 31 9.75 -30.01 -8.53
C THR A 31 9.06 -30.07 -9.89
N HIS A 32 8.97 -31.25 -10.52
CA HIS A 32 8.49 -31.37 -11.89
C HIS A 32 7.02 -31.77 -12.03
N VAL A 33 6.38 -32.28 -10.97
CA VAL A 33 5.00 -32.74 -11.02
C VAL A 33 4.12 -31.94 -10.05
N VAL A 34 4.52 -31.84 -8.78
CA VAL A 34 3.71 -31.22 -7.73
C VAL A 34 3.65 -29.71 -7.91
N CYS A 35 4.79 -29.03 -7.99
CA CYS A 35 4.87 -27.57 -8.15
C CYS A 35 4.08 -27.06 -9.36
N PRO A 36 4.27 -27.61 -10.59
CA PRO A 36 3.47 -27.19 -11.75
C PRO A 36 1.98 -27.45 -11.58
N SER A 37 1.59 -28.54 -10.91
CA SER A 37 0.18 -28.87 -10.68
C SER A 37 -0.49 -27.94 -9.67
N ILE A 38 0.21 -27.50 -8.62
CA ILE A 38 -0.29 -26.49 -7.67
C ILE A 38 -0.43 -25.13 -8.36
N VAL A 39 0.55 -24.76 -9.17
CA VAL A 39 0.51 -23.54 -9.98
C VAL A 39 -0.69 -23.58 -10.91
N ARG A 40 -0.87 -24.66 -11.69
CA ARG A 40 -2.06 -24.86 -12.54
C ARG A 40 -3.35 -24.80 -11.74
N ALA A 41 -3.45 -25.47 -10.58
CA ALA A 41 -4.63 -25.43 -9.73
C ALA A 41 -5.00 -24.00 -9.32
N LYS A 42 -4.02 -23.21 -8.83
CA LYS A 42 -4.20 -21.82 -8.41
C LYS A 42 -4.65 -20.92 -9.57
N PHE A 43 -4.07 -21.11 -10.75
CA PHE A 43 -4.44 -20.34 -11.94
C PHE A 43 -5.74 -20.85 -12.59
N SER A 44 -6.12 -22.11 -12.39
CA SER A 44 -7.38 -22.70 -12.91
C SER A 44 -8.62 -22.32 -12.08
N GLN A 45 -8.46 -21.95 -10.81
CA GLN A 45 -9.53 -21.34 -10.01
C GLN A 45 -9.96 -19.97 -10.57
N SER A 46 -9.16 -19.39 -11.49
CA SER A 46 -9.53 -18.21 -12.29
C SER A 46 -10.46 -18.52 -13.48
N LEU A 47 -10.90 -19.78 -13.66
CA LEU A 47 -11.74 -20.24 -14.79
C LEU A 47 -13.18 -20.60 -14.39
N LEU A 48 -13.71 -20.07 -13.28
CA LEU A 48 -15.13 -19.68 -13.34
C LEU A 48 -15.21 -18.62 -14.44
N PRO A 49 -16.16 -18.69 -15.40
CA PRO A 49 -16.34 -17.57 -16.32
C PRO A 49 -16.45 -16.34 -15.42
N PRO A 50 -15.57 -15.33 -15.59
CA PRO A 50 -15.73 -14.12 -14.81
C PRO A 50 -17.18 -13.72 -15.04
N LEU A 51 -17.95 -13.54 -13.96
CA LEU A 51 -19.16 -12.72 -14.04
C LEU A 51 -18.79 -11.57 -14.96
N PRO A 52 -19.57 -11.23 -16.00
CA PRO A 52 -19.23 -10.12 -16.87
C PRO A 52 -19.23 -8.86 -16.00
N VAL A 53 -18.10 -8.62 -15.35
CA VAL A 53 -17.74 -7.36 -14.75
C VAL A 53 -17.61 -6.53 -16.00
N ALA A 54 -18.64 -5.73 -16.28
CA ALA A 54 -18.56 -4.72 -17.30
C ALA A 54 -17.19 -4.07 -17.13
N LYS A 55 -16.32 -4.22 -18.14
CA LYS A 55 -15.03 -3.54 -18.19
C LYS A 55 -15.36 -2.06 -18.37
N ASN A 56 -15.84 -1.44 -17.31
CA ASN A 56 -15.91 -0.02 -17.22
C ASN A 56 -14.48 0.37 -16.88
N GLU A 57 -13.66 0.52 -17.93
CA GLU A 57 -12.30 1.00 -17.85
C GLU A 57 -12.37 2.49 -17.48
N MET A 58 -12.73 2.76 -16.22
CA MET A 58 -12.68 4.09 -15.68
C MET A 58 -11.23 4.56 -15.81
N LYS A 59 -11.00 5.69 -16.45
CA LYS A 59 -9.68 6.32 -16.52
C LYS A 59 -9.64 7.47 -15.53
N ALA A 60 -8.45 7.79 -15.04
CA ALA A 60 -8.25 8.91 -14.13
C ALA A 60 -8.84 10.23 -14.70
N GLU A 61 -8.66 10.45 -16.00
CA GLU A 61 -9.19 11.61 -16.75
C GLU A 61 -10.71 11.76 -16.65
N HIS A 62 -11.46 10.68 -16.40
CA HIS A 62 -12.91 10.76 -16.23
C HIS A 62 -13.30 11.65 -15.06
N LEU A 63 -12.47 11.73 -14.01
CA LEU A 63 -12.69 12.61 -12.85
C LEU A 63 -12.60 14.11 -13.20
N LEU A 64 -12.09 14.46 -14.38
CA LEU A 64 -12.00 15.84 -14.87
C LEU A 64 -13.07 16.17 -15.93
N SER A 65 -13.91 15.19 -16.29
CA SER A 65 -14.80 15.30 -17.44
C SER A 65 -16.13 15.99 -17.12
N ASP A 66 -16.70 16.67 -18.12
CA ASP A 66 -18.06 17.24 -18.04
C ASP A 66 -19.14 16.18 -17.80
N ALA A 67 -18.88 14.93 -18.22
CA ALA A 67 -19.78 13.82 -17.95
C ALA A 67 -19.83 13.51 -16.44
N ALA A 68 -18.67 13.47 -15.78
CA ALA A 68 -18.59 13.28 -14.34
C ALA A 68 -19.19 14.47 -13.56
N ALA A 69 -19.15 15.68 -14.13
CA ALA A 69 -19.79 16.86 -13.55
C ALA A 69 -21.33 16.77 -13.50
N LYS A 70 -21.93 16.04 -14.44
CA LYS A 70 -23.39 15.86 -14.55
C LYS A 70 -23.92 14.68 -13.73
N ASP A 71 -23.03 13.83 -13.23
CA ASP A 71 -23.40 12.68 -12.41
C ASP A 71 -23.76 13.14 -10.99
N PRO A 72 -25.01 12.92 -10.52
CA PRO A 72 -25.45 13.36 -9.19
C PRO A 72 -24.73 12.65 -8.04
N LEU A 73 -24.06 11.51 -8.30
CA LEU A 73 -23.28 10.78 -7.30
C LEU A 73 -21.89 11.38 -7.11
N ASN A 74 -21.45 12.27 -8.00
CA ASN A 74 -20.17 12.93 -7.90
C ASN A 74 -20.28 14.26 -7.15
N GLN A 75 -19.20 14.60 -6.46
CA GLN A 75 -19.01 15.87 -5.79
C GLN A 75 -17.78 16.57 -6.35
N CYS A 76 -17.91 17.86 -6.59
CA CYS A 76 -16.81 18.69 -7.09
C CYS A 76 -15.88 19.08 -5.94
N ILE A 77 -14.59 18.79 -6.10
CA ILE A 77 -13.50 19.25 -5.25
C ILE A 77 -12.61 20.16 -6.09
N LEU A 78 -12.40 21.38 -5.62
CA LEU A 78 -11.51 22.35 -6.27
C LEU A 78 -10.10 22.21 -5.74
N LEU A 79 -9.14 21.99 -6.63
CA LEU A 79 -7.71 22.08 -6.33
C LEU A 79 -7.10 23.18 -7.18
N MET A 80 -6.61 24.25 -6.54
CA MET A 80 -6.06 25.43 -7.22
C MET A 80 -6.99 25.98 -8.32
N GLY A 81 -8.31 25.96 -8.08
CA GLY A 81 -9.33 26.38 -9.04
C GLY A 81 -9.69 25.35 -10.12
N THR A 82 -8.99 24.22 -10.20
CA THR A 82 -9.34 23.13 -11.12
C THR A 82 -10.37 22.20 -10.46
N PRO A 83 -11.52 21.92 -11.11
CA PRO A 83 -12.54 21.01 -10.58
C PRO A 83 -12.18 19.54 -10.80
N PHE A 84 -12.37 18.73 -9.76
CA PHE A 84 -12.28 17.28 -9.77
C PHE A 84 -13.61 16.71 -9.30
N TYR A 85 -14.24 15.88 -10.11
CA TYR A 85 -15.53 15.26 -9.84
C TYR A 85 -15.31 13.85 -9.30
N VAL A 86 -15.57 13.66 -8.00
CA VAL A 86 -15.27 12.42 -7.28
C VAL A 86 -16.54 11.88 -6.65
N ASN A 87 -16.76 10.56 -6.76
CA ASN A 87 -17.90 9.89 -6.17
C ASN A 87 -17.98 10.15 -4.65
N ARG A 88 -19.16 10.57 -4.20
CA ARG A 88 -19.46 10.88 -2.80
C ARG A 88 -19.19 9.72 -1.85
N GLY A 89 -19.47 8.50 -2.29
CA GLY A 89 -19.20 7.28 -1.53
C GLY A 89 -17.71 7.11 -1.25
N VAL A 90 -16.88 7.21 -2.29
CA VAL A 90 -15.41 7.10 -2.16
C VAL A 90 -14.86 8.18 -1.22
N LEU A 91 -15.35 9.42 -1.34
CA LEU A 91 -14.98 10.50 -0.42
C LEU A 91 -15.39 10.18 1.02
N ARG A 92 -16.66 9.81 1.25
CA ARG A 92 -17.18 9.51 2.59
C ARG A 92 -16.41 8.37 3.25
N THR A 93 -16.11 7.31 2.51
CA THR A 93 -15.37 6.14 3.00
C THR A 93 -13.93 6.47 3.39
N HIS A 94 -13.21 7.26 2.59
CA HIS A 94 -11.77 7.45 2.79
C HIS A 94 -11.38 8.75 3.49
N THR A 95 -12.23 9.78 3.41
CA THR A 95 -11.94 11.11 3.97
C THR A 95 -12.85 11.45 5.15
N GLY A 96 -13.89 10.66 5.42
CA GLY A 96 -14.89 10.99 6.44
C GLY A 96 -15.65 12.29 6.15
N GLY A 97 -15.61 12.78 4.90
CA GLY A 97 -16.28 14.03 4.48
C GLY A 97 -15.52 15.32 4.82
N SER A 98 -14.25 15.26 5.22
CA SER A 98 -13.55 16.37 5.88
C SER A 98 -12.89 17.43 4.98
N PHE A 99 -13.33 17.61 3.74
CA PHE A 99 -12.77 18.67 2.90
C PHE A 99 -13.30 20.05 3.34
N PRO A 100 -12.44 21.09 3.43
CA PRO A 100 -12.88 22.43 3.76
C PRO A 100 -13.77 22.99 2.66
N VAL A 101 -14.75 23.79 3.06
CA VAL A 101 -15.71 24.45 2.17
C VAL A 101 -15.32 25.93 2.02
N ASN A 102 -15.31 26.45 0.79
CA ASN A 102 -15.06 27.86 0.53
C ASN A 102 -16.31 28.72 0.80
N SER A 103 -16.19 30.05 0.71
CA SER A 103 -17.30 30.98 0.88
C SER A 103 -18.46 30.78 -0.11
N ALA A 104 -18.23 30.08 -1.22
CA ALA A 104 -19.22 29.73 -2.23
C ALA A 104 -19.86 28.34 -1.99
N GLY A 105 -19.58 27.67 -0.87
CA GLY A 105 -20.14 26.36 -0.56
C GLY A 105 -19.47 25.18 -1.28
N GLN A 106 -18.35 25.39 -1.96
CA GLN A 106 -17.63 24.37 -2.73
C GLN A 106 -16.51 23.72 -1.91
N LEU A 107 -16.31 22.41 -2.06
CA LEU A 107 -15.19 21.71 -1.42
C LEU A 107 -13.87 22.11 -2.07
N VAL A 108 -12.85 22.34 -1.25
CA VAL A 108 -11.51 22.71 -1.68
C VAL A 108 -10.49 21.72 -1.14
N ALA A 109 -9.69 21.13 -2.01
CA ALA A 109 -8.52 20.35 -1.59
C ALA A 109 -7.44 21.30 -1.06
N PRO A 110 -7.02 21.20 0.21
CA PRO A 110 -5.93 22.00 0.72
C PRO A 110 -4.65 21.66 -0.05
N LEU A 111 -3.76 22.65 -0.24
CA LEU A 111 -2.43 22.44 -0.82
C LEU A 111 -1.35 22.74 0.23
N PRO A 112 -0.82 21.71 0.89
CA PRO A 112 0.29 21.85 1.82
C PRO A 112 1.56 22.37 1.12
N LYS A 113 2.32 23.23 1.82
CA LYS A 113 3.53 23.86 1.28
C LYS A 113 4.62 22.84 0.94
N ASP A 114 4.79 21.83 1.77
CA ASP A 114 5.76 20.74 1.57
C ASP A 114 5.42 19.89 0.35
N VAL A 115 4.14 19.55 0.15
CA VAL A 115 3.65 18.86 -1.06
C VAL A 115 3.95 19.70 -2.30
N PHE A 116 3.63 20.99 -2.28
CA PHE A 116 3.92 21.90 -3.39
C PHE A 116 5.42 21.97 -3.71
N MET A 117 6.27 22.13 -2.69
CA MET A 117 7.72 22.21 -2.86
C MET A 117 8.32 20.90 -3.38
N MET A 118 7.81 19.75 -2.91
CA MET A 118 8.23 18.44 -3.41
C MET A 118 7.85 18.26 -4.88
N CYS A 119 6.60 18.58 -5.25
CA CYS A 119 6.13 18.53 -6.63
C CYS A 119 6.96 19.45 -7.54
N LYS A 120 7.26 20.67 -7.08
CA LYS A 120 8.12 21.63 -7.80
C LYS A 120 9.54 21.10 -8.00
N LYS A 121 10.15 20.51 -6.97
CA LYS A 121 11.50 19.90 -7.06
C LYS A 121 11.55 18.76 -8.07
N MET A 122 10.48 17.97 -8.14
CA MET A 122 10.38 16.83 -9.05
C MET A 122 9.86 17.19 -10.46
N ASN A 123 9.53 18.46 -10.71
CA ASN A 123 8.89 18.93 -11.94
C ASN A 123 7.58 18.19 -12.27
N ILE A 124 6.75 17.95 -11.25
CA ILE A 124 5.47 17.23 -11.36
C ILE A 124 4.32 18.21 -11.06
N PRO A 125 3.24 18.23 -11.89
CA PRO A 125 2.05 19.00 -11.57
C PRO A 125 1.32 18.43 -10.34
N VAL A 126 1.00 19.28 -9.36
CA VAL A 126 0.25 18.88 -8.16
C VAL A 126 -1.10 18.25 -8.52
N GLY A 127 -1.79 18.79 -9.53
CA GLY A 127 -3.05 18.23 -10.03
C GLY A 127 -2.92 16.77 -10.50
N LYS A 128 -1.78 16.40 -11.08
CA LYS A 128 -1.50 15.01 -11.48
C LYS A 128 -1.34 14.10 -10.27
N VAL A 129 -0.63 14.54 -9.24
CA VAL A 129 -0.46 13.79 -7.98
C VAL A 129 -1.80 13.58 -7.30
N PHE A 130 -2.61 14.64 -7.20
CA PHE A 130 -3.95 14.56 -6.62
C PHE A 130 -4.85 13.61 -7.41
N LEU A 131 -4.84 13.71 -8.74
CA LEU A 131 -5.63 12.84 -9.61
C LEU A 131 -5.27 11.36 -9.42
N ASP A 132 -3.99 11.01 -9.46
CA ASP A 132 -3.51 9.63 -9.33
C ASP A 132 -3.83 9.08 -7.92
N LEU A 133 -3.64 9.90 -6.89
CA LEU A 133 -3.97 9.54 -5.51
C LEU A 133 -5.47 9.25 -5.35
N ILE A 134 -6.35 10.16 -5.77
CA ILE A 134 -7.79 9.99 -5.62
C ILE A 134 -8.31 8.84 -6.48
N PHE A 135 -7.81 8.72 -7.71
CA PHE A 135 -8.17 7.61 -8.58
C PHE A 135 -7.78 6.26 -7.96
N SER A 136 -6.62 6.18 -7.29
CA SER A 136 -6.16 4.95 -6.62
C SER A 136 -7.03 4.49 -5.43
N LEU A 137 -7.95 5.33 -4.95
CA LEU A 137 -8.92 4.99 -3.92
C LEU A 137 -10.13 4.23 -4.49
N TYR A 138 -10.39 4.33 -5.79
CA TYR A 138 -11.47 3.57 -6.41
C TYR A 138 -11.13 2.07 -6.43
N PRO A 139 -12.11 1.18 -6.24
CA PRO A 139 -11.89 -0.27 -6.33
C PRO A 139 -11.32 -0.75 -7.67
N MET A 140 -11.61 -0.02 -8.75
CA MET A 140 -11.09 -0.27 -10.11
C MET A 140 -9.99 0.71 -10.50
N GLY A 141 -9.57 1.57 -9.57
CA GLY A 141 -8.52 2.55 -9.77
C GLY A 141 -7.16 1.87 -9.92
N ALA A 142 -6.34 2.38 -10.82
CA ALA A 142 -4.96 1.96 -10.95
C ALA A 142 -4.15 2.38 -9.70
N ASP A 143 -3.08 1.65 -9.41
CA ASP A 143 -2.14 2.06 -8.38
C ASP A 143 -1.41 3.35 -8.77
N VAL A 144 -1.00 4.10 -7.75
CA VAL A 144 -0.25 5.35 -7.95
C VAL A 144 1.06 5.04 -8.66
N SER A 145 1.32 5.79 -9.73
CA SER A 145 2.54 5.69 -10.53
C SER A 145 3.78 5.81 -9.64
N SER A 146 4.81 4.98 -9.87
CA SER A 146 6.00 4.89 -9.02
C SER A 146 6.69 6.25 -8.77
N GLY A 147 6.79 7.09 -9.81
CA GLY A 147 7.35 8.45 -9.72
C GLY A 147 6.51 9.43 -8.91
N LEU A 148 5.26 9.09 -8.56
CA LEU A 148 4.32 9.92 -7.82
C LEU A 148 4.12 9.44 -6.37
N ILE A 149 4.64 8.28 -5.97
CA ILE A 149 4.39 7.68 -4.65
C ILE A 149 4.76 8.64 -3.51
N ARG A 150 5.95 9.26 -3.56
CA ARG A 150 6.45 10.16 -2.53
C ARG A 150 5.58 11.42 -2.35
N PRO A 151 5.29 12.21 -3.40
CA PRO A 151 4.39 13.35 -3.26
C PRO A 151 2.95 12.93 -2.96
N ALA A 152 2.48 11.78 -3.47
CA ALA A 152 1.15 11.25 -3.14
C ALA A 152 1.04 10.85 -1.67
N LEU A 153 2.10 10.28 -1.08
CA LEU A 153 2.15 9.90 0.33
C LEU A 153 2.07 11.14 1.21
N ALA A 154 2.88 12.15 0.90
CA ALA A 154 2.84 13.44 1.58
C ALA A 154 1.43 14.03 1.53
N TYR A 155 0.80 14.00 0.36
CA TYR A 155 -0.54 14.54 0.19
C TYR A 155 -1.60 13.72 0.95
N ALA A 156 -1.56 12.39 0.84
CA ALA A 156 -2.45 11.49 1.54
C ALA A 156 -2.39 11.68 3.07
N PHE A 157 -1.19 11.90 3.62
CA PHE A 157 -0.99 12.19 5.02
C PHE A 157 -1.69 13.49 5.45
N HIS A 158 -1.52 14.59 4.69
CA HIS A 158 -2.17 15.87 4.99
C HIS A 158 -3.69 15.83 4.82
N LEU A 159 -4.17 15.06 3.85
CA LEU A 159 -5.60 14.79 3.63
C LEU A 159 -6.17 13.76 4.64
N ARG A 160 -5.34 13.24 5.55
CA ARG A 160 -5.70 12.23 6.56
C ARG A 160 -6.30 10.95 5.96
N LEU A 161 -5.87 10.58 4.76
CA LEU A 161 -6.30 9.36 4.07
C LEU A 161 -5.56 8.16 4.66
N LYS A 162 -6.05 7.62 5.78
CA LYS A 162 -5.39 6.49 6.48
C LYS A 162 -5.10 5.32 5.53
N TYR A 163 -6.12 4.86 4.81
CA TYR A 163 -5.97 3.79 3.82
C TYR A 163 -4.98 4.15 2.69
N GLY A 164 -5.00 5.40 2.21
CA GLY A 164 -4.08 5.88 1.18
C GLY A 164 -2.62 5.87 1.66
N VAL A 165 -2.38 6.30 2.91
CA VAL A 165 -1.04 6.27 3.53
C VAL A 165 -0.55 4.83 3.68
N GLU A 166 -1.38 3.92 4.19
CA GLU A 166 -1.03 2.50 4.35
C GLU A 166 -0.73 1.84 2.99
N LYS A 167 -1.55 2.10 1.96
CA LYS A 167 -1.34 1.61 0.60
C LYS A 167 -0.02 2.10 0.00
N LEU A 168 0.29 3.39 0.16
CA LEU A 168 1.53 3.99 -0.35
C LEU A 168 2.76 3.56 0.46
N GLU A 169 2.62 3.31 1.75
CA GLU A 169 3.65 2.71 2.59
C GLU A 169 4.03 1.32 2.06
N GLN A 170 3.05 0.48 1.70
CA GLN A 170 3.30 -0.83 1.10
C GLN A 170 3.99 -0.74 -0.27
N ALA A 171 3.64 0.27 -1.07
CA ALA A 171 4.30 0.53 -2.35
C ALA A 171 5.79 0.88 -2.15
N LEU A 172 6.12 1.71 -1.15
CA LEU A 172 7.52 2.02 -0.77
C LEU A 172 8.26 0.81 -0.21
N ILE A 173 7.59 -0.03 0.60
CA ILE A 173 8.15 -1.29 1.10
C ILE A 173 8.45 -2.27 -0.04
N SER A 174 7.70 -2.20 -1.14
CA SER A 174 7.92 -3.04 -2.32
C SER A 174 8.92 -2.43 -3.31
N GLU A 175 9.35 -1.17 -3.10
CA GLU A 175 10.33 -0.50 -3.94
C GLU A 175 11.70 -1.21 -3.83
N PRO A 176 12.31 -1.63 -4.95
CA PRO A 176 13.65 -2.21 -4.95
C PRO A 176 14.68 -1.14 -4.59
N VAL A 177 15.46 -1.41 -3.54
CA VAL A 177 16.52 -0.52 -3.08
C VAL A 177 17.80 -0.80 -3.87
N THR A 178 18.30 0.20 -4.57
CA THR A 178 19.51 0.11 -5.42
C THR A 178 20.68 0.94 -4.89
N ASN A 179 20.45 1.88 -3.97
CA ASN A 179 21.49 2.75 -3.43
C ASN A 179 21.22 3.18 -1.98
N ALA A 180 22.28 3.63 -1.30
CA ALA A 180 22.22 4.12 0.08
C ALA A 180 21.30 5.33 0.28
N GLY A 181 21.18 6.18 -0.74
CA GLY A 181 20.29 7.35 -0.71
C GLY A 181 18.82 6.96 -0.56
N GLN A 182 18.37 5.89 -1.22
CA GLN A 182 17.00 5.39 -1.08
C GLN A 182 16.68 4.86 0.32
N LEU A 183 17.66 4.23 0.99
CA LEU A 183 17.47 3.80 2.38
C LEU A 183 17.29 4.99 3.31
N ILE A 184 18.09 6.05 3.13
CA ILE A 184 17.95 7.29 3.89
C ILE A 184 16.59 7.93 3.61
N ASP A 185 16.17 8.00 2.35
CA ASP A 185 14.87 8.51 1.95
C ASP A 185 13.73 7.72 2.62
N HIS A 186 13.78 6.39 2.63
CA HIS A 186 12.79 5.55 3.33
C HIS A 186 12.73 5.85 4.83
N LEU A 187 13.87 6.08 5.48
CA LEU A 187 13.93 6.45 6.90
C LEU A 187 13.38 7.87 7.15
N GLN A 188 13.71 8.83 6.29
CA GLN A 188 13.19 10.20 6.36
C GLN A 188 11.67 10.23 6.18
N LEU A 189 11.14 9.48 5.20
CA LEU A 189 9.70 9.34 4.98
C LEU A 189 9.03 8.68 6.19
N ALA A 190 9.64 7.63 6.74
CA ALA A 190 9.09 6.93 7.89
C ALA A 190 9.04 7.81 9.15
N GLU A 191 10.06 8.63 9.38
CA GLU A 191 10.07 9.61 10.48
C GLU A 191 9.03 10.71 10.25
N THR A 192 9.01 11.31 9.05
CA THR A 192 8.18 12.47 8.72
C THR A 192 6.68 12.14 8.73
N TYR A 193 6.31 11.03 8.11
CA TYR A 193 4.90 10.62 7.94
C TYR A 193 4.47 9.53 8.92
N ARG A 194 5.32 9.20 9.90
CA ARG A 194 5.06 8.18 10.94
C ARG A 194 4.68 6.83 10.35
N LEU A 195 5.56 6.25 9.54
CA LEU A 195 5.36 5.00 8.81
C LEU A 195 6.10 3.83 9.50
N PRO A 196 5.48 3.17 10.49
CA PRO A 196 6.17 2.17 11.31
C PRO A 196 6.54 0.90 10.52
N ASN A 197 5.76 0.52 9.50
CA ASN A 197 6.09 -0.65 8.70
C ASN A 197 7.29 -0.36 7.78
N LEU A 198 7.37 0.85 7.22
CA LEU A 198 8.51 1.27 6.41
C LEU A 198 9.79 1.33 7.24
N LEU A 199 9.73 1.91 8.45
CA LEU A 199 10.88 1.94 9.37
C LEU A 199 11.34 0.52 9.72
N ARG A 200 10.40 -0.33 10.15
CA ARG A 200 10.72 -1.71 10.54
C ARG A 200 11.31 -2.50 9.39
N THR A 201 10.74 -2.38 8.19
CA THR A 201 11.20 -3.13 7.00
C THR A 201 12.55 -2.62 6.53
N THR A 202 12.76 -1.31 6.53
CA THR A 202 14.07 -0.71 6.23
C THR A 202 15.14 -1.17 7.22
N ALA A 203 14.78 -1.28 8.49
CA ALA A 203 15.67 -1.85 9.50
C ALA A 203 15.92 -3.36 9.30
N VAL A 204 15.00 -4.15 8.71
CA VAL A 204 15.27 -5.57 8.36
C VAL A 204 16.25 -5.62 7.18
N ARG A 205 16.01 -4.79 6.16
CA ARG A 205 16.90 -4.68 4.99
C ARG A 205 18.33 -4.32 5.39
N ALA A 206 18.47 -3.48 6.42
CA ALA A 206 19.75 -3.13 7.03
C ALA A 206 20.52 -4.31 7.59
N GLU A 207 19.87 -5.40 8.00
CA GLU A 207 20.50 -6.60 8.56
C GLU A 207 20.81 -7.66 7.49
N GLY A 208 19.99 -7.72 6.45
CA GLY A 208 20.07 -8.72 5.38
C GLY A 208 20.52 -8.15 4.05
N SER A 209 19.58 -8.11 3.10
CA SER A 209 19.83 -7.88 1.67
C SER A 209 20.51 -6.55 1.30
N CYS A 210 20.47 -5.55 2.19
CA CYS A 210 20.99 -4.21 1.91
C CYS A 210 22.06 -3.77 2.91
N TYR A 211 22.73 -4.70 3.61
CA TYR A 211 23.71 -4.39 4.65
C TYR A 211 24.81 -3.42 4.17
N ASP A 212 25.40 -3.67 3.00
CA ASP A 212 26.48 -2.81 2.47
C ASP A 212 26.00 -1.43 2.04
N LEU A 213 24.79 -1.33 1.47
CA LEU A 213 24.16 -0.04 1.19
C LEU A 213 23.83 0.71 2.50
N MET A 214 23.44 0.01 3.55
CA MET A 214 23.16 0.62 4.85
C MET A 214 24.43 1.08 5.56
N LYS A 215 25.55 0.36 5.44
CA LYS A 215 26.86 0.83 5.92
C LYS A 215 27.21 2.18 5.31
N GLU A 216 27.05 2.32 3.99
CA GLU A 216 27.28 3.59 3.31
C GLU A 216 26.29 4.66 3.82
N ALA A 217 25.00 4.31 3.96
CA ALA A 217 23.97 5.22 4.43
C ALA A 217 24.26 5.79 5.83
N VAL A 218 24.71 4.96 6.77
CA VAL A 218 25.00 5.38 8.16
C VAL A 218 26.14 6.39 8.25
N MET A 219 27.07 6.37 7.29
CA MET A 219 28.19 7.31 7.24
C MET A 219 27.81 8.68 6.66
N ARG A 220 26.62 8.81 6.05
CA ARG A 220 26.15 10.05 5.42
C ARG A 220 25.57 11.03 6.46
N PRO A 221 25.77 12.35 6.30
CA PRO A 221 25.27 13.35 7.26
C PRO A 221 23.74 13.36 7.37
N GLU A 222 23.03 13.00 6.30
CA GLU A 222 21.58 12.90 6.27
C GLU A 222 21.06 11.82 7.24
N PHE A 223 21.79 10.70 7.41
CA PHE A 223 21.43 9.71 8.42
C PHE A 223 21.61 10.28 9.83
N ALA A 224 22.70 11.00 10.09
CA ALA A 224 22.96 11.60 11.39
C ALA A 224 21.90 12.64 11.81
N SER A 225 21.26 13.31 10.84
CA SER A 225 20.16 14.26 11.08
C SER A 225 18.84 13.62 11.53
N LEU A 226 18.67 12.31 11.35
CA LEU A 226 17.47 11.58 11.79
C LEU A 226 17.40 11.52 13.32
N SER A 227 16.17 11.45 13.85
CA SER A 227 15.95 11.30 15.28
C SER A 227 16.55 9.99 15.81
N LEU A 228 16.88 9.98 17.11
CA LEU A 228 17.38 8.76 17.77
C LEU A 228 16.34 7.62 17.70
N ALA A 229 15.04 7.94 17.71
CA ALA A 229 13.97 6.95 17.59
C ALA A 229 14.00 6.19 16.26
N THR A 230 14.37 6.88 15.17
CA THR A 230 14.51 6.29 13.83
C THR A 230 15.86 5.60 13.63
N ARG A 231 16.95 6.19 14.15
CA ARG A 231 18.30 5.61 13.99
C ARG A 231 18.52 4.36 14.83
N ARG A 232 18.02 4.33 16.07
CA ARG A 232 18.31 3.25 17.03
C ARG A 232 17.93 1.86 16.50
N PRO A 233 16.73 1.62 15.92
CA PRO A 233 16.38 0.31 15.36
C PRO A 233 17.30 -0.16 14.23
N VAL A 234 17.80 0.77 13.40
CA VAL A 234 18.72 0.44 12.30
C VAL A 234 20.10 0.08 12.86
N LEU A 235 20.66 0.93 13.73
CA LEU A 235 21.99 0.72 14.32
C LEU A 235 22.03 -0.54 15.18
N ASP A 236 20.98 -0.79 15.96
CA ASP A 236 20.88 -2.00 16.79
C ASP A 236 20.95 -3.26 15.91
N ARG A 237 20.18 -3.30 14.81
CA ARG A 237 20.19 -4.44 13.90
C ARG A 237 21.52 -4.63 13.18
N MET A 238 22.16 -3.56 12.74
CA MET A 238 23.49 -3.62 12.13
C MET A 238 24.59 -4.12 13.09
N CYS A 239 24.43 -3.87 14.39
CA CYS A 239 25.34 -4.35 15.43
C CYS A 239 25.03 -5.79 15.86
N SER A 240 23.79 -6.24 15.73
CA SER A 240 23.28 -7.44 16.40
C SER A 240 23.76 -8.80 15.85
N GLY A 241 24.53 -8.87 14.75
CA GLY A 241 25.19 -10.12 14.35
C GLY A 241 24.31 -11.21 13.75
N TRP A 242 22.99 -11.02 13.69
CA TRP A 242 22.01 -12.02 13.24
C TRP A 242 21.79 -12.09 11.73
N ALA A 243 22.72 -11.57 10.93
CA ALA A 243 22.59 -11.60 9.49
C ALA A 243 22.38 -13.06 9.03
N HIS A 244 21.15 -13.35 8.59
CA HIS A 244 20.77 -14.61 8.00
C HIS A 244 21.72 -14.92 6.84
N GLY A 245 22.68 -15.82 7.08
CA GLY A 245 23.49 -16.44 6.03
C GLY A 245 24.89 -15.86 5.76
N TRP A 246 25.44 -14.95 6.57
CA TRP A 246 26.84 -14.51 6.41
C TRP A 246 27.74 -15.07 7.52
N PRO A 247 28.65 -16.02 7.21
CA PRO A 247 29.57 -16.63 8.20
C PRO A 247 30.45 -15.62 8.94
N MET A 248 30.69 -14.43 8.38
CA MET A 248 31.47 -13.37 9.03
C MET A 248 30.69 -12.55 10.07
N LEU A 249 29.35 -12.62 10.09
CA LEU A 249 28.50 -11.94 11.07
C LEU A 249 28.02 -12.88 12.20
N ALA A 250 28.07 -14.21 11.96
CA ALA A 250 27.80 -15.25 12.95
C ALA A 250 28.75 -15.26 14.18
N ASN A 251 29.80 -14.42 14.17
CA ASN A 251 30.75 -14.26 15.27
C ASN A 251 30.34 -13.21 16.31
N ARG A 252 29.12 -12.66 16.23
CA ARG A 252 28.65 -11.63 17.17
C ARG A 252 27.50 -12.16 17.99
N SER A 253 27.69 -12.17 19.32
CA SER A 253 26.67 -12.61 20.25
C SER A 253 25.38 -11.79 20.09
N PRO A 254 24.21 -12.45 19.94
CA PRO A 254 22.90 -11.84 20.02
C PRO A 254 22.79 -10.86 21.20
N THR A 255 22.23 -9.67 20.99
CA THR A 255 21.76 -8.87 22.12
C THR A 255 20.40 -9.39 22.58
N ASP A 256 20.31 -9.90 23.80
CA ASP A 256 19.10 -10.50 24.41
C ASP A 256 17.93 -9.52 24.66
N LYS A 257 17.98 -8.32 24.07
CA LYS A 257 17.13 -7.20 24.48
C LYS A 257 15.80 -7.05 23.73
N MET A 258 15.48 -7.88 22.75
CA MET A 258 14.20 -7.75 22.02
C MET A 258 13.58 -9.07 21.55
N GLU A 259 12.28 -9.20 21.82
CA GLU A 259 11.38 -10.08 21.08
C GLU A 259 11.27 -9.57 19.63
N ARG A 260 11.61 -10.42 18.65
CA ARG A 260 11.58 -10.09 17.22
C ARG A 260 10.36 -10.73 16.58
N SER A 261 9.25 -9.99 16.46
CA SER A 261 8.09 -10.42 15.68
C SER A 261 8.14 -9.86 14.25
N LEU A 262 8.24 -10.77 13.28
CA LEU A 262 8.06 -10.49 11.84
C LEU A 262 6.59 -10.69 11.47
N THR A 263 5.68 -9.98 12.14
CA THR A 263 4.26 -10.00 11.74
C THR A 263 3.88 -8.59 11.29
N PRO A 264 3.40 -8.39 10.05
CA PRO A 264 2.75 -7.15 9.69
C PRO A 264 1.52 -6.97 10.59
N THR A 265 1.69 -6.29 11.71
CA THR A 265 0.60 -5.96 12.65
C THR A 265 -0.44 -5.07 11.97
N CYS A 266 -0.07 -4.36 10.90
CA CYS A 266 -0.92 -3.43 10.16
C CYS A 266 -0.68 -3.46 8.63
N GLY A 267 -0.21 -4.58 8.05
CA GLY A 267 0.36 -4.56 6.68
C GLY A 267 -0.11 -5.67 5.75
N GLY A 268 -1.19 -6.36 6.07
CA GLY A 268 -1.93 -7.15 5.07
C GLY A 268 -3.01 -6.28 4.44
N PRO A 269 -3.51 -6.59 3.23
CA PRO A 269 -4.83 -6.10 2.85
C PRO A 269 -5.77 -6.43 4.02
N PRO A 270 -6.57 -5.47 4.52
CA PRO A 270 -7.58 -5.80 5.52
C PRO A 270 -8.38 -6.97 4.97
N ARG A 271 -8.77 -7.92 5.84
CA ARG A 271 -9.88 -8.83 5.46
C ARG A 271 -10.94 -7.90 4.89
N PRO A 272 -11.46 -8.16 3.68
CA PRO A 272 -12.55 -7.34 3.20
C PRO A 272 -13.62 -7.40 4.28
N GLU A 273 -13.82 -6.29 5.00
CA GLU A 273 -15.06 -6.09 5.70
C GLU A 273 -16.13 -6.30 4.63
N SER A 274 -17.12 -7.13 4.93
CA SER A 274 -18.21 -7.50 4.02
C SER A 274 -18.85 -6.29 3.34
N ASP A 275 -18.64 -5.12 3.92
CA ASP A 275 -19.17 -3.82 3.54
C ASP A 275 -18.55 -3.27 2.25
N CYS A 276 -17.41 -3.79 1.80
CA CYS A 276 -16.85 -3.43 0.49
C CYS A 276 -17.33 -4.35 -0.66
N ALA A 277 -18.02 -5.46 -0.35
CA ALA A 277 -18.60 -6.34 -1.36
C ALA A 277 -19.87 -5.73 -2.00
N THR A 278 -20.51 -4.78 -1.33
CA THR A 278 -21.76 -4.14 -1.78
C THR A 278 -21.57 -3.20 -2.97
N PHE A 279 -20.36 -2.69 -3.23
CA PHE A 279 -20.09 -1.82 -4.38
C PHE A 279 -20.09 -2.54 -5.74
N ARG A 280 -20.07 -3.87 -5.76
CA ARG A 280 -19.98 -4.65 -7.01
C ARG A 280 -21.33 -5.00 -7.62
N SER A 281 -22.44 -4.79 -6.92
CA SER A 281 -23.76 -5.25 -7.42
C SER A 281 -24.98 -4.49 -6.93
N ILE A 282 -24.85 -3.50 -6.04
CA ILE A 282 -26.00 -2.71 -5.58
C ILE A 282 -25.97 -1.35 -6.25
N GLU A 283 -27.09 -0.96 -6.86
CA GLU A 283 -27.30 0.39 -7.40
C GLU A 283 -26.91 1.42 -6.33
N SER A 284 -25.85 2.18 -6.60
CA SER A 284 -25.32 3.20 -5.68
C SER A 284 -26.39 4.19 -5.19
N ALA A 285 -27.50 4.35 -5.91
CA ALA A 285 -28.64 5.16 -5.49
C ALA A 285 -29.31 4.64 -4.21
N MET A 286 -29.51 3.32 -4.08
CA MET A 286 -30.19 2.73 -2.91
C MET A 286 -29.41 2.96 -1.62
N VAL A 287 -28.09 2.74 -1.63
CA VAL A 287 -27.27 2.78 -0.41
C VAL A 287 -27.10 4.22 0.10
N PHE A 288 -26.92 5.20 -0.79
CA PHE A 288 -26.66 6.57 -0.37
C PHE A 288 -27.93 7.40 -0.14
N GLU A 289 -29.04 7.14 -0.83
CA GLU A 289 -30.33 7.79 -0.51
C GLU A 289 -30.87 7.36 0.86
N GLU A 290 -30.71 6.09 1.22
CA GLU A 290 -31.21 5.54 2.49
C GLU A 290 -30.40 6.05 3.68
N MET A 291 -29.07 6.23 3.52
CA MET A 291 -28.23 6.87 4.53
C MET A 291 -28.50 8.37 4.69
N ASP A 292 -28.80 9.10 3.62
CA ASP A 292 -29.17 10.52 3.72
C ASP A 292 -30.54 10.70 4.40
N ARG A 293 -31.50 9.79 4.18
CA ARG A 293 -32.78 9.79 4.93
C ARG A 293 -32.56 9.55 6.43
N LEU A 294 -31.71 8.60 6.79
CA LEU A 294 -31.38 8.30 8.19
C LEU A 294 -30.57 9.41 8.89
N SER A 295 -29.93 10.30 8.12
CA SER A 295 -29.17 11.45 8.65
C SER A 295 -30.05 12.68 8.92
N VAL A 296 -31.29 12.68 8.42
CA VAL A 296 -32.25 13.79 8.56
C VAL A 296 -33.28 13.53 9.68
N GLU A 297 -33.39 12.29 10.15
CA GLU A 297 -34.27 11.90 11.27
C GLU A 297 -33.53 11.72 12.62
N GLY A 298 -32.29 12.22 12.72
CA GLY A 298 -31.47 12.21 13.96
C GLY A 298 -31.30 13.59 14.58
#